data_AF-A0A1V2RQD2-F1
#
_entry.id   AF-A0A1V2RQD2-F1
#
_cell.length_a   1.000
_cell.length_b   1.000
_cell.length_c   1.000
_cell.angle_alpha   90.00
_cell.angle_beta   90.00
_cell.angle_gamma   90.00
#
_symmetry.space_group_name_H-M   'P 1'
#
loop_
_entity.id
_entity.type
_entity.pdbx_description
1 polymer ?
#
loop_
_entity_poly.entity_id
_entity_poly.type
_entity_poly.pdbx_seq_one_letter_code
_entity_poly.pdbx_strand_id
1 'polypeptide(L)'
;MLTHTANEDSRLSLWLRVREFAVPPSMIDTATARRRAGDWAGACAAAGFDVDLSLRSVARVHGQELAARVRADLRLLAPDLLRWHMPRIAPDGLLRPGLTLTLARYDTGGDGPGAVHLVVRTPPAWAAAGQRISLALWNGSRSGTGGHRHPRPRPHPRYRLDLHRHLWDAHRTGELRIRAGADRPPGAEGPAPDLEPLRLMPRERRCAVDRWPAEAGILLRAEGRAANAVTVRLGARHRLLLELAARNGTGPPAPRITAAALERRASALPVLPDAATWALPDLELIRAGLIRPDQLHPLVARALAPDAPPPPGSGPRGAGGPHLVECRGARHRIGLVDGVLSALDHDPDEIRREELLAALTGTALPCLREIGRAHREPDALTGVRERLDHGDIDGALAVVEGLLGRNSTLPGGALRDELEAAARGRVAHGLFRAGLAGPDPAPGTHPRDRRARDHRARPRHATTR
;
A
#
# COMPACT_ATOMS: atom_id res chain seq x y z
N MET A 1 -16.94 8.29 30.04
CA MET A 1 -17.10 7.64 28.72
C MET A 1 -16.59 8.59 27.67
N LEU A 2 -15.38 8.36 27.15
CA LEU A 2 -14.76 9.21 26.13
C LEU A 2 -15.39 8.89 24.77
N THR A 3 -15.98 9.89 24.13
CA THR A 3 -16.52 9.82 22.78
C THR A 3 -15.35 9.69 21.79
N HIS A 4 -15.02 8.45 21.44
CA HIS A 4 -14.15 8.12 20.31
C HIS A 4 -14.79 8.72 19.05
N THR A 5 -14.11 9.67 18.41
CA THR A 5 -14.66 10.34 17.23
C THR A 5 -14.53 9.42 16.02
N ALA A 6 -15.63 9.15 15.32
CA ALA A 6 -15.74 8.29 14.11
C ALA A 6 -14.71 8.56 12.99
N ASN A 7 -13.97 9.66 13.09
CA ASN A 7 -13.00 10.15 12.12
C ASN A 7 -11.55 9.68 12.44
N GLU A 8 -11.19 9.48 13.71
CA GLU A 8 -9.93 8.80 14.10
C GLU A 8 -10.00 7.31 13.73
N ASP A 9 -11.18 6.71 13.88
CA ASP A 9 -11.46 5.31 13.52
C ASP A 9 -11.20 5.06 12.02
N SER A 10 -11.39 6.07 11.16
CA SER A 10 -11.21 5.94 9.70
C SER A 10 -9.74 5.75 9.28
N ARG A 11 -8.79 6.43 9.93
CA ARG A 11 -7.35 6.29 9.61
C ARG A 11 -6.77 4.99 10.18
N LEU A 12 -7.12 4.64 11.41
CA LEU A 12 -6.64 3.41 12.03
C LEU A 12 -7.22 2.18 11.30
N SER A 13 -8.51 2.23 10.93
CA SER A 13 -9.14 1.19 10.10
C SER A 13 -8.47 1.07 8.73
N LEU A 14 -8.11 2.19 8.10
CA LEU A 14 -7.33 2.19 6.86
C LEU A 14 -6.00 1.43 7.05
N TRP A 15 -5.23 1.72 8.10
CA TRP A 15 -3.94 1.06 8.30
C TRP A 15 -4.05 -0.40 8.74
N LEU A 16 -5.10 -0.79 9.46
CA LEU A 16 -5.42 -2.20 9.73
C LEU A 16 -5.68 -2.96 8.42
N ARG A 17 -6.51 -2.40 7.54
CA ARG A 17 -6.81 -2.98 6.22
C ARG A 17 -5.57 -3.10 5.34
N VAL A 18 -4.74 -2.04 5.29
CA VAL A 18 -3.47 -2.06 4.56
C VAL A 18 -2.55 -3.15 5.10
N ARG A 19 -2.51 -3.34 6.42
CA ARG A 19 -1.68 -4.36 7.05
C ARG A 19 -2.12 -5.76 6.68
N GLU A 20 -3.43 -6.00 6.67
CA GLU A 20 -4.01 -7.30 6.35
C GLU A 20 -3.79 -7.67 4.88
N PHE A 21 -4.00 -6.73 3.95
CA PHE A 21 -4.09 -7.05 2.51
C PHE A 21 -2.95 -6.53 1.64
N ALA A 22 -2.30 -5.41 2.01
CA ALA A 22 -1.31 -4.80 1.11
C ALA A 22 0.08 -5.45 1.20
N VAL A 23 0.43 -6.03 2.35
CA VAL A 23 1.71 -6.70 2.60
C VAL A 23 1.47 -7.96 3.43
N PRO A 24 0.87 -9.01 2.84
CA PRO A 24 0.53 -10.24 3.57
C PRO A 24 1.78 -10.99 4.06
N PRO A 25 1.68 -11.83 5.11
CA PRO A 25 2.83 -12.57 5.65
C PRO A 25 3.60 -13.39 4.61
N SER A 26 2.90 -14.06 3.69
CA SER A 26 3.52 -14.83 2.60
C SER A 26 4.42 -13.99 1.70
N MET A 27 4.04 -12.72 1.45
CA MET A 27 4.84 -11.76 0.70
C MET A 27 6.12 -11.40 1.48
N ILE A 28 6.00 -11.11 2.78
CA ILE A 28 7.13 -10.78 3.66
C ILE A 28 8.12 -11.94 3.69
N ASP A 29 7.62 -13.17 3.88
CA ASP A 29 8.44 -14.38 3.96
C ASP A 29 9.19 -14.62 2.64
N THR A 30 8.49 -14.57 1.52
CA THR A 30 9.08 -14.79 0.19
C THR A 30 10.08 -13.69 -0.16
N ALA A 31 9.73 -12.42 0.05
CA ALA A 31 10.62 -11.29 -0.23
C ALA A 31 11.87 -11.33 0.67
N THR A 32 11.70 -11.65 1.95
CA THR A 32 12.80 -11.79 2.90
C THR A 32 13.73 -12.95 2.55
N ALA A 33 13.19 -14.11 2.17
CA ALA A 33 13.99 -15.25 1.74
C ALA A 33 14.84 -14.91 0.51
N ARG A 34 14.22 -14.31 -0.52
CA ARG A 34 14.91 -13.87 -1.75
C ARG A 34 15.99 -12.83 -1.48
N ARG A 35 15.68 -11.82 -0.67
CA ARG A 35 16.63 -10.78 -0.25
C ARG A 35 17.83 -11.37 0.49
N ARG A 36 17.61 -12.29 1.42
CA ARG A 36 18.69 -12.97 2.17
C ARG A 36 19.58 -13.82 1.27
N ALA A 37 19.03 -14.38 0.19
CA ALA A 37 19.79 -15.08 -0.84
C ALA A 37 20.54 -14.14 -1.81
N GLY A 38 20.40 -12.82 -1.68
CA GLY A 38 21.00 -11.82 -2.57
C GLY A 38 20.23 -11.60 -3.89
N ASP A 39 19.08 -12.25 -4.06
CA ASP A 39 18.18 -12.11 -5.21
C ASP A 39 17.23 -10.92 -5.01
N TRP A 40 17.77 -9.71 -5.17
CA TRP A 40 17.00 -8.47 -5.03
C TRP A 40 15.88 -8.35 -6.07
N ALA A 41 16.06 -8.91 -7.27
CA ALA A 41 15.06 -8.86 -8.34
C ALA A 41 13.89 -9.79 -8.01
N GLY A 42 14.16 -11.01 -7.52
CA GLY A 42 13.13 -11.93 -7.02
C GLY A 42 12.41 -11.39 -5.79
N ALA A 43 13.12 -10.69 -4.89
CA ALA A 43 12.49 -10.00 -3.76
C ALA A 43 11.53 -8.90 -4.24
N CYS A 44 11.94 -8.08 -5.23
CA CYS A 44 11.09 -7.08 -5.86
C CYS A 44 9.84 -7.72 -6.47
N ALA A 45 10.00 -8.79 -7.25
CA ALA A 45 8.89 -9.49 -7.88
C ALA A 45 7.88 -10.02 -6.84
N ALA A 46 8.36 -10.63 -5.75
CA ALA A 46 7.51 -11.11 -4.66
C ALA A 46 6.69 -10.00 -3.99
N ALA A 47 7.24 -8.79 -3.90
CA ALA A 47 6.56 -7.62 -3.34
C ALA A 47 5.74 -6.81 -4.38
N GLY A 48 5.55 -7.34 -5.60
CA GLY A 48 4.77 -6.70 -6.65
C GLY A 48 5.46 -5.51 -7.31
N PHE A 49 6.79 -5.53 -7.38
CA PHE A 49 7.58 -4.53 -8.10
C PHE A 49 7.94 -4.98 -9.51
N ASP A 50 7.88 -4.04 -10.45
CA ASP A 50 8.37 -4.18 -11.81
C ASP A 50 9.74 -3.49 -11.91
N VAL A 51 10.78 -4.22 -12.32
CA VAL A 51 12.15 -3.69 -12.40
C VAL A 51 12.41 -3.11 -13.79
N ASP A 52 12.57 -1.79 -13.85
CA ASP A 52 12.80 -0.99 -15.07
C ASP A 52 14.23 -0.48 -15.18
N LEU A 53 15.16 -1.18 -14.57
CA LEU A 53 16.57 -0.80 -14.61
C LEU A 53 17.43 -2.01 -14.93
N SER A 54 18.38 -1.80 -15.82
CA SER A 54 19.39 -2.80 -16.16
C SER A 54 20.74 -2.31 -15.69
N LEU A 55 21.34 -2.98 -14.70
CA LEU A 55 22.67 -2.62 -14.19
C LEU A 55 23.74 -2.61 -15.29
N ARG A 56 23.59 -3.43 -16.33
CA ARG A 56 24.46 -3.41 -17.52
C ARG A 56 24.31 -2.11 -18.29
N SER A 57 23.07 -1.63 -18.50
CA SER A 57 22.82 -0.32 -19.12
C SER A 57 23.32 0.83 -18.25
N VAL A 58 23.18 0.74 -16.92
CA VAL A 58 23.72 1.74 -15.98
C VAL A 58 25.23 1.82 -16.11
N ALA A 59 25.93 0.68 -16.10
CA ALA A 59 27.38 0.63 -16.23
C ALA A 59 27.86 1.24 -17.56
N ARG A 60 27.11 1.01 -18.65
CA ARG A 60 27.42 1.54 -19.98
C ARG A 60 27.23 3.05 -20.07
N VAL A 61 26.16 3.59 -19.50
CA VAL A 61 25.77 5.01 -19.65
C VAL A 61 26.40 5.90 -18.58
N HIS A 62 26.56 5.39 -17.36
CA HIS A 62 26.97 6.16 -16.19
C HIS A 62 28.24 5.64 -15.50
N GLY A 63 28.90 4.64 -16.09
CA GLY A 63 30.14 4.07 -15.56
C GLY A 63 29.93 2.97 -14.51
N GLN A 64 31.00 2.19 -14.30
CA GLN A 64 31.00 1.04 -13.39
C GLN A 64 30.80 1.43 -11.93
N GLU A 65 31.33 2.58 -11.52
CA GLU A 65 31.23 3.06 -10.14
C GLU A 65 29.78 3.34 -9.74
N LEU A 66 29.01 4.05 -10.59
CA LEU A 66 27.59 4.27 -10.31
C LEU A 66 26.83 2.95 -10.30
N ALA A 67 27.09 2.06 -11.26
CA ALA A 67 26.44 0.75 -11.31
C ALA A 67 26.73 -0.10 -10.05
N ALA A 68 27.94 0.00 -9.49
CA ALA A 68 28.30 -0.66 -8.23
C ALA A 68 27.54 -0.06 -7.04
N ARG A 69 27.45 1.27 -6.94
CA ARG A 69 26.66 1.97 -5.89
C ARG A 69 25.17 1.60 -5.96
N VAL A 70 24.59 1.61 -7.16
CA VAL A 70 23.19 1.19 -7.37
C VAL A 70 22.99 -0.28 -6.99
N ARG A 71 23.91 -1.17 -7.39
CA ARG A 71 23.84 -2.59 -7.01
C ARG A 71 23.92 -2.79 -5.50
N ALA A 72 24.75 -2.02 -4.80
CA ALA A 72 24.86 -2.07 -3.34
C ALA A 72 23.53 -1.68 -2.68
N ASP A 73 22.92 -0.57 -3.08
CA ASP A 73 21.61 -0.13 -2.56
C ASP A 73 20.51 -1.16 -2.86
N LEU A 74 20.50 -1.78 -4.05
CA LEU A 74 19.53 -2.82 -4.41
C LEU A 74 19.65 -4.09 -3.56
N ARG A 75 20.85 -4.47 -3.13
CA ARG A 75 21.05 -5.62 -2.22
C ARG A 75 20.51 -5.36 -0.82
N LEU A 76 20.42 -4.09 -0.41
CA LEU A 76 19.91 -3.67 0.89
C LEU A 76 18.38 -3.43 0.89
N LEU A 77 17.78 -3.34 -0.29
CA LEU A 77 16.35 -3.08 -0.47
C LEU A 77 15.49 -4.21 0.11
N ALA A 78 14.61 -3.87 1.05
CA ALA A 78 13.45 -4.64 1.50
C ALA A 78 12.18 -4.10 0.80
N PRO A 79 11.76 -4.68 -0.33
CA PRO A 79 10.68 -4.13 -1.15
C PRO A 79 9.29 -4.32 -0.51
N ASP A 80 9.10 -5.37 0.29
CA ASP A 80 7.94 -5.59 1.17
C ASP A 80 7.80 -4.48 2.22
N LEU A 81 8.91 -4.11 2.87
CA LEU A 81 8.95 -2.97 3.80
C LEU A 81 8.69 -1.63 3.09
N LEU A 82 9.28 -1.44 1.90
CA LEU A 82 9.04 -0.25 1.10
C LEU A 82 7.55 -0.13 0.73
N ARG A 83 6.93 -1.22 0.25
CA ARG A 83 5.52 -1.29 -0.12
C ARG A 83 4.60 -0.90 1.05
N TRP A 84 4.93 -1.33 2.28
CA TRP A 84 4.19 -0.94 3.48
C TRP A 84 4.16 0.59 3.66
N HIS A 85 5.32 1.25 3.53
CA HIS A 85 5.48 2.69 3.74
C HIS A 85 5.18 3.58 2.53
N MET A 86 4.79 3.00 1.38
CA MET A 86 4.43 3.79 0.21
C MET A 86 3.22 4.69 0.49
N PRO A 87 3.13 5.90 -0.11
CA PRO A 87 2.00 6.79 0.09
C PRO A 87 0.68 6.18 -0.37
N ARG A 88 -0.36 6.31 0.47
CA ARG A 88 -1.68 5.72 0.25
C ARG A 88 -2.80 6.75 0.30
N ILE A 89 -3.94 6.40 -0.29
CA ILE A 89 -5.15 7.22 -0.30
C ILE A 89 -6.26 6.55 0.53
N ALA A 90 -7.03 7.37 1.24
CA ALA A 90 -8.20 6.94 2.00
C ALA A 90 -9.43 6.78 1.09
N PRO A 91 -10.45 6.00 1.51
CA PRO A 91 -10.50 5.22 2.75
C PRO A 91 -9.82 3.85 2.66
N ASP A 92 -9.68 3.33 1.44
CA ASP A 92 -9.29 1.93 1.20
C ASP A 92 -7.80 1.64 1.46
N GLY A 93 -6.95 2.66 1.55
CA GLY A 93 -5.52 2.47 1.77
C GLY A 93 -4.76 1.97 0.54
N LEU A 94 -5.31 2.15 -0.66
CA LEU A 94 -4.62 1.85 -1.92
C LEU A 94 -3.44 2.81 -2.13
N LEU A 95 -2.40 2.34 -2.83
CA LEU A 95 -1.26 3.13 -3.26
C LEU A 95 -1.73 4.35 -4.04
N ARG A 96 -1.16 5.50 -3.71
CA ARG A 96 -1.44 6.75 -4.41
C ARG A 96 -0.93 6.64 -5.86
N PRO A 97 -1.80 6.77 -6.88
CA PRO A 97 -1.39 6.61 -8.27
C PRO A 97 -0.58 7.80 -8.80
N GLY A 98 0.19 7.57 -9.86
CA GLY A 98 0.90 8.59 -10.63
C GLY A 98 2.01 9.30 -9.85
N LEU A 99 2.65 8.64 -8.89
CA LEU A 99 3.78 9.20 -8.13
C LEU A 99 5.12 8.76 -8.71
N THR A 100 6.12 9.62 -8.55
CA THR A 100 7.54 9.25 -8.65
C THR A 100 8.20 9.70 -7.34
N LEU A 101 8.84 8.76 -6.64
CA LEU A 101 9.52 8.99 -5.36
C LEU A 101 11.00 8.69 -5.50
N THR A 102 11.85 9.46 -4.83
CA THR A 102 13.29 9.17 -4.76
C THR A 102 13.57 8.20 -3.63
N LEU A 103 14.23 7.07 -3.91
CA LEU A 103 14.80 6.16 -2.91
C LEU A 103 16.24 6.52 -2.57
N ALA A 104 17.06 6.85 -3.57
CA ALA A 104 18.45 7.24 -3.37
C ALA A 104 18.88 8.25 -4.43
N ARG A 105 19.84 9.11 -4.08
CA ARG A 105 20.48 10.08 -4.98
C ARG A 105 21.94 9.71 -5.13
N TYR A 106 22.46 9.81 -6.34
CA TYR A 106 23.84 9.58 -6.67
C TYR A 106 24.37 10.80 -7.40
N ASP A 107 25.34 11.46 -6.79
CA ASP A 107 26.05 12.54 -7.45
C ASP A 107 27.02 11.95 -8.47
N THR A 108 27.00 12.54 -9.67
CA THR A 108 27.78 12.10 -10.83
C THR A 108 29.01 12.96 -11.07
N GLY A 109 29.26 13.98 -10.24
CA GLY A 109 30.55 14.69 -10.16
C GLY A 109 31.02 15.45 -11.40
N GLY A 110 30.22 15.60 -12.46
CA GLY A 110 30.59 16.29 -13.70
C GLY A 110 29.57 17.33 -14.16
N ASP A 111 29.96 18.18 -15.12
CA ASP A 111 29.17 19.28 -15.73
C ASP A 111 27.91 18.83 -16.53
N GLY A 112 27.48 17.58 -16.35
CA GLY A 112 26.30 16.98 -16.99
C GLY A 112 25.00 17.17 -16.20
N PRO A 113 23.86 16.71 -16.77
CA PRO A 113 22.52 17.00 -16.26
C PRO A 113 22.21 16.29 -14.93
N GLY A 114 22.52 16.94 -13.81
CA GLY A 114 21.98 16.65 -12.47
C GLY A 114 22.29 15.27 -11.88
N ALA A 115 22.05 15.12 -10.57
CA ALA A 115 22.19 13.84 -9.87
C ALA A 115 21.33 12.74 -10.52
N VAL A 116 21.79 11.48 -10.50
CA VAL A 116 21.00 10.30 -10.87
C VAL A 116 20.23 9.83 -9.65
N HIS A 117 18.98 9.46 -9.81
CA HIS A 117 18.10 9.03 -8.74
C HIS A 117 17.66 7.58 -8.97
N LEU A 118 17.78 6.74 -7.94
CA LEU A 118 16.97 5.53 -7.84
C LEU A 118 15.57 5.93 -7.41
N VAL A 119 14.58 5.57 -8.21
CA VAL A 119 13.19 6.00 -8.00
C VAL A 119 12.23 4.82 -8.00
N VAL A 120 11.12 5.01 -7.31
CA VAL A 120 9.94 4.14 -7.45
C VAL A 120 8.75 4.92 -7.98
N ARG A 121 7.93 4.25 -8.76
CA ARG A 121 6.81 4.86 -9.47
C ARG A 121 5.53 4.07 -9.26
N THR A 122 4.43 4.78 -9.08
CA THR A 122 3.10 4.19 -9.10
C THR A 122 2.40 4.56 -10.41
N PRO A 123 1.79 3.60 -11.10
CA PRO A 123 1.12 3.84 -12.38
C PRO A 123 -0.01 4.88 -12.25
N PRO A 124 -0.47 5.50 -13.37
CA PRO A 124 -1.68 6.31 -13.38
C PRO A 124 -2.89 5.54 -12.83
N ALA A 125 -3.91 6.27 -12.36
CA ALA A 125 -5.07 5.68 -11.70
C ALA A 125 -5.76 4.60 -12.55
N TRP A 126 -5.85 4.79 -13.87
CA TRP A 126 -6.47 3.84 -14.78
C TRP A 126 -5.66 2.53 -14.95
N ALA A 127 -4.36 2.54 -14.65
CA ALA A 127 -3.43 1.41 -14.71
C ALA A 127 -2.94 0.95 -13.32
N ALA A 128 -3.60 1.39 -12.25
CA ALA A 128 -3.21 1.13 -10.85
C ALA A 128 -3.70 -0.19 -10.28
N ALA A 129 -4.39 -0.99 -11.08
CA ALA A 129 -4.82 -2.34 -10.70
C ALA A 129 -3.63 -3.22 -10.29
N GLY A 130 -3.85 -4.09 -9.31
CA GLY A 130 -2.81 -4.96 -8.77
C GLY A 130 -1.74 -4.23 -7.94
N GLN A 131 -1.88 -2.92 -7.70
CA GLN A 131 -1.01 -2.15 -6.80
C GLN A 131 0.48 -2.34 -7.11
N ARG A 132 0.81 -2.32 -8.40
CA ARG A 132 2.18 -2.52 -8.91
C ARG A 132 3.03 -1.27 -8.69
N ILE A 133 4.31 -1.47 -8.42
CA ILE A 133 5.29 -0.40 -8.21
C ILE A 133 6.47 -0.61 -9.15
N SER A 134 6.83 0.38 -9.96
CA SER A 134 7.99 0.24 -10.84
C SER A 134 9.24 0.81 -10.19
N LEU A 135 10.35 0.08 -10.21
CA LEU A 135 11.67 0.48 -9.72
C LEU A 135 12.56 0.88 -10.91
N ALA A 136 13.00 2.13 -10.97
CA ALA A 136 13.68 2.68 -12.14
C ALA A 136 14.81 3.65 -11.75
N LEU A 137 15.58 4.11 -12.75
CA LEU A 137 16.46 5.26 -12.61
C LEU A 137 15.86 6.51 -13.26
N TRP A 138 16.17 7.66 -12.70
CA TRP A 138 15.84 8.98 -13.24
C TRP A 138 17.10 9.86 -13.28
N ASN A 139 17.38 10.48 -14.40
CA ASN A 139 18.64 11.20 -14.67
C ASN A 139 18.41 12.64 -15.17
N GLY A 140 17.34 13.30 -14.74
CA GLY A 140 17.04 14.68 -15.14
C GLY A 140 16.47 14.88 -16.56
N SER A 141 16.76 13.98 -17.50
CA SER A 141 16.34 14.11 -18.89
C SER A 141 14.82 13.92 -19.06
N ARG A 142 14.18 14.84 -19.80
CA ARG A 142 12.78 14.69 -20.26
C ARG A 142 12.62 13.64 -21.36
N SER A 143 13.75 13.17 -21.92
CA SER A 143 13.82 12.30 -23.09
C SER A 143 14.85 11.21 -22.82
N GLY A 144 14.43 10.17 -22.11
CA GLY A 144 15.11 8.88 -22.14
C GLY A 144 14.36 8.00 -23.12
N THR A 145 15.03 7.59 -24.20
CA THR A 145 14.58 6.76 -25.33
C THR A 145 14.18 5.33 -24.93
N GLY A 146 13.37 5.17 -23.88
CA GLY A 146 12.87 3.88 -23.42
C GLY A 146 11.93 3.92 -22.21
N GLY A 147 11.47 5.08 -21.76
CA GLY A 147 10.56 5.20 -20.62
C GLY A 147 9.13 5.52 -21.06
N HIS A 148 8.19 4.59 -20.84
CA HIS A 148 6.75 4.81 -20.97
C HIS A 148 6.33 6.15 -20.34
N ARG A 149 5.42 6.89 -20.99
CA ARG A 149 4.99 8.24 -20.57
C ARG A 149 4.32 8.18 -19.18
N HIS A 150 5.13 8.29 -18.13
CA HIS A 150 4.63 8.37 -16.77
C HIS A 150 3.99 9.76 -16.54
N PRO A 151 2.77 9.85 -15.99
CA PRO A 151 2.06 11.14 -15.84
C PRO A 151 2.84 12.19 -15.05
N ARG A 152 3.68 11.73 -14.11
CA ARG A 152 4.60 12.57 -13.33
C ARG A 152 6.01 12.00 -13.41
N PRO A 153 6.81 12.41 -14.42
CA PRO A 153 8.13 11.81 -14.64
C PRO A 153 9.16 12.30 -13.63
N ARG A 154 8.96 13.47 -13.01
CA ARG A 154 9.90 14.04 -12.02
C ARG A 154 9.60 13.56 -10.61
N PRO A 155 10.62 13.25 -9.80
CA PRO A 155 10.44 12.95 -8.38
C PRO A 155 9.71 14.08 -7.66
N HIS A 156 8.72 13.72 -6.84
CA HIS A 156 7.91 14.69 -6.13
C HIS A 156 8.62 15.15 -4.85
N PRO A 157 8.78 16.46 -4.60
CA PRO A 157 9.64 16.98 -3.53
C PRO A 157 9.18 16.61 -2.11
N ARG A 158 7.89 16.29 -1.93
CA ARG A 158 7.32 15.80 -0.65
C ARG A 158 7.71 14.35 -0.32
N TYR A 159 8.05 13.54 -1.32
CA TYR A 159 8.25 12.10 -1.15
C TYR A 159 9.73 11.73 -1.31
N ARG A 160 10.49 11.96 -0.24
CA ARG A 160 11.96 11.87 -0.16
C ARG A 160 12.40 10.68 0.68
N LEU A 161 12.25 9.47 0.15
CA LEU A 161 12.68 8.24 0.82
C LEU A 161 14.22 8.08 0.83
N ASP A 162 14.94 8.90 0.07
CA ASP A 162 16.39 9.10 0.19
C ASP A 162 16.80 9.65 1.56
N LEU A 163 15.93 10.43 2.21
CA LEU A 163 16.15 10.92 3.57
C LEU A 163 15.60 9.97 4.66
N HIS A 164 14.87 8.93 4.25
CA HIS A 164 14.16 7.98 5.12
C HIS A 164 14.49 6.54 4.73
N ARG A 165 15.80 6.26 4.57
CA ARG A 165 16.29 4.91 4.20
C ARG A 165 15.77 3.82 5.13
N HIS A 166 15.57 4.11 6.40
CA HIS A 166 15.01 3.17 7.38
C HIS A 166 13.60 2.62 7.04
N LEU A 167 12.90 3.19 6.06
CA LEU A 167 11.61 2.71 5.57
C LEU A 167 11.72 1.65 4.45
N TRP A 168 12.93 1.35 3.95
CA TRP A 168 13.12 0.40 2.85
C TRP A 168 14.49 -0.31 2.85
N ASP A 169 15.51 0.27 3.47
CA ASP A 169 16.85 -0.31 3.62
C ASP A 169 16.90 -1.18 4.88
N ALA A 170 17.07 -2.49 4.68
CA ALA A 170 17.04 -3.48 5.75
C ALA A 170 18.13 -3.28 6.83
N HIS A 171 19.23 -2.60 6.49
CA HIS A 171 20.31 -2.30 7.43
C HIS A 171 20.06 -1.01 8.21
N ARG A 172 19.20 -0.13 7.71
CA ARG A 172 18.91 1.17 8.34
C ARG A 172 17.63 1.16 9.15
N THR A 173 16.89 0.04 9.19
CA THR A 173 15.62 -0.04 9.93
C THR A 173 15.76 0.24 11.42
N GLY A 174 16.95 0.04 12.01
CA GLY A 174 17.22 0.41 13.40
C GLY A 174 16.98 1.90 13.71
N GLU A 175 17.10 2.78 12.70
CA GLU A 175 16.79 4.20 12.90
C GLU A 175 15.31 4.47 13.14
N LEU A 176 14.40 3.55 12.77
CA LEU A 176 12.95 3.71 12.97
C LEU A 176 12.62 4.11 14.40
N ARG A 177 13.29 3.50 15.39
CA ARG A 177 13.05 3.78 16.81
C ARG A 177 13.19 5.27 17.13
N ILE A 178 14.30 5.87 16.70
CA ILE A 178 14.61 7.26 16.96
C ILE A 178 13.79 8.16 16.02
N ARG A 179 13.76 7.85 14.72
CA ARG A 179 13.12 8.67 13.69
C ARG A 179 11.60 8.78 13.90
N ALA A 180 10.96 7.72 14.40
CA ALA A 180 9.53 7.69 14.71
C ALA A 180 9.19 8.10 16.16
N GLY A 181 10.19 8.39 17.00
CA GLY A 181 9.96 8.80 18.40
C GLY A 181 9.50 7.68 19.34
N ALA A 182 9.90 6.43 19.08
CA ALA A 182 9.64 5.28 19.95
C ALA A 182 10.64 5.15 21.11
N ASP A 183 11.72 5.92 21.09
CA ASP A 183 12.72 6.04 22.16
C ASP A 183 12.27 6.93 23.34
N ARG A 184 11.18 7.68 23.18
CA ARG A 184 10.64 8.57 24.21
C ARG A 184 9.52 7.90 25.01
N PRO A 185 9.49 8.04 26.35
CA PRO A 185 8.39 7.51 27.15
C PRO A 185 7.07 8.20 26.76
N PRO A 186 5.94 7.46 26.76
CA PRO A 186 4.64 8.05 26.49
C PRO A 186 4.35 9.13 27.53
N GLY A 187 4.13 10.38 27.08
CA GLY A 187 3.83 11.52 27.95
C GLY A 187 5.01 12.45 28.28
N ALA A 188 6.22 12.20 27.78
CA ALA A 188 7.29 13.21 27.77
C ALA A 188 7.02 14.27 26.69
N GLU A 189 5.91 14.99 26.81
CA GLU A 189 5.69 16.23 26.10
C GLU A 189 6.62 17.27 26.73
N GLY A 190 7.79 17.50 26.11
CA GLY A 190 8.49 18.77 26.29
C GLY A 190 7.54 19.93 25.99
N PRO A 191 7.84 21.17 26.45
CA PRO A 191 6.93 22.30 26.32
C PRO A 191 6.39 22.37 24.89
N ALA A 192 5.09 22.10 24.74
CA ALA A 192 4.47 22.00 23.45
C ALA A 192 4.68 23.34 22.72
N PRO A 193 5.31 23.36 21.53
CA PRO A 193 5.40 24.59 20.75
C PRO A 193 3.99 25.12 20.56
N ASP A 194 3.76 26.43 20.57
CA ASP A 194 2.40 27.01 20.47
C ASP A 194 1.57 26.31 19.37
N LEU A 195 0.68 25.40 19.82
CA LEU A 195 -0.06 24.45 18.98
C LEU A 195 -1.41 25.04 18.55
N GLU A 196 -1.71 26.31 18.82
CA GLU A 196 -2.96 26.96 18.39
C GLU A 196 -3.30 26.69 16.90
N PRO A 197 -2.34 26.74 15.94
CA PRO A 197 -2.62 26.39 14.55
C PRO A 197 -2.99 24.91 14.33
N LEU A 198 -2.55 24.01 15.22
CA LEU A 198 -2.80 22.56 15.18
C LEU A 198 -4.07 22.16 15.96
N ARG A 199 -4.50 22.96 16.94
CA ARG A 199 -5.76 22.76 17.68
C ARG A 199 -7.01 22.91 16.82
N LEU A 200 -6.90 23.69 15.74
CA LEU A 200 -7.95 23.87 14.72
C LEU A 200 -7.96 22.78 13.64
N MET A 201 -7.08 21.77 13.73
CA MET A 201 -6.99 20.69 12.74
C MET A 201 -7.89 19.50 13.09
N PRO A 202 -8.42 18.78 12.08
CA PRO A 202 -9.06 17.50 12.32
C PRO A 202 -8.08 16.55 13.01
N ARG A 203 -8.47 15.97 14.15
CA ARG A 203 -7.66 15.02 14.95
C ARG A 203 -7.34 13.71 14.20
N GLU A 204 -7.85 13.56 12.98
CA GLU A 204 -7.73 12.43 12.05
C GLU A 204 -6.30 11.89 11.83
N ARG A 205 -5.25 12.69 12.08
CA ARG A 205 -3.86 12.31 11.83
C ARG A 205 -2.93 12.87 12.90
N ARG A 206 -2.29 11.98 13.67
CA ARG A 206 -1.29 12.41 14.65
C ARG A 206 -0.04 12.89 13.91
N CYS A 207 0.25 14.18 14.04
CA CYS A 207 1.46 14.79 13.49
C CYS A 207 2.67 14.44 14.36
N ALA A 208 3.82 14.16 13.75
CA ALA A 208 5.09 13.92 14.46
C ALA A 208 5.78 15.25 14.83
N VAL A 209 5.05 16.17 15.45
CA VAL A 209 5.48 17.58 15.67
C VAL A 209 6.80 17.65 16.44
N ASP A 210 6.97 16.75 17.42
CA ASP A 210 8.16 16.61 18.26
C ASP A 210 9.42 16.17 17.49
N ARG A 211 9.25 15.69 16.25
CA ARG A 211 10.31 15.24 15.34
C ARG A 211 10.59 16.23 14.21
N TRP A 212 9.63 17.10 13.88
CA TRP A 212 9.76 18.04 12.76
C TRP A 212 11.07 18.86 12.76
N PRO A 213 11.58 19.37 13.89
CA PRO A 213 12.82 20.16 13.87
C PRO A 213 14.05 19.35 13.44
N ALA A 214 14.17 18.11 13.95
CA ALA A 214 15.27 17.22 13.59
C ALA A 214 15.21 16.82 12.10
N GLU A 215 14.01 16.49 11.62
CA GLU A 215 13.77 16.13 10.22
C GLU A 215 13.97 17.31 9.26
N ALA A 216 13.56 18.52 9.66
CA ALA A 216 13.83 19.74 8.92
C ALA A 216 15.33 20.00 8.80
N GLY A 217 16.10 19.78 9.87
CA GLY A 217 17.56 19.88 9.84
C GLY A 217 18.20 18.90 8.84
N ILE A 218 17.70 17.66 8.77
CA ILE A 218 18.16 16.66 7.78
C ILE A 218 17.86 17.14 6.35
N LEU A 219 16.62 17.60 6.10
CA LEU A 219 16.20 18.12 4.80
C LEU A 219 17.06 19.31 4.36
N LEU A 220 17.24 20.32 5.22
CA LEU A 220 17.99 21.53 4.87
C LEU A 220 19.45 21.24 4.54
N ARG A 221 20.10 20.34 5.29
CA ARG A 221 21.46 19.86 4.97
C ARG A 221 21.52 19.16 3.61
N ALA A 222 20.55 18.31 3.32
CA ALA A 222 20.48 17.60 2.04
C ALA A 222 20.19 18.50 0.84
N GLU A 223 19.56 19.67 1.06
CA GLU A 223 19.34 20.68 0.02
C GLU A 223 20.54 21.63 -0.14
N GLY A 224 21.55 21.59 0.74
CA GLY A 224 22.69 22.51 0.70
C GLY A 224 22.31 23.98 0.83
N ARG A 225 21.16 24.28 1.44
CA ARG A 225 20.61 25.64 1.53
C ARG A 225 20.96 26.30 2.85
N ALA A 226 21.30 27.59 2.80
CA ALA A 226 21.43 28.45 3.98
C ALA A 226 20.07 28.82 4.63
N ALA A 227 18.96 28.37 4.06
CA ALA A 227 17.62 28.59 4.61
C ALA A 227 17.47 27.91 5.97
N ASN A 228 16.86 28.58 6.92
CA ASN A 228 16.55 28.05 8.25
C ASN A 228 15.07 27.62 8.39
N ALA A 229 14.32 27.59 7.28
CA ALA A 229 12.89 27.35 7.29
C ALA A 229 12.45 26.29 6.28
N VAL A 230 11.43 25.52 6.65
CA VAL A 230 10.77 24.52 5.79
C VAL A 230 9.26 24.67 5.85
N THR A 231 8.56 24.23 4.79
CA THR A 231 7.09 24.19 4.77
C THR A 231 6.60 22.80 5.16
N VAL A 232 5.70 22.71 6.14
CA VAL A 232 5.01 21.46 6.52
C VAL A 232 3.63 21.43 5.87
N ARG A 233 3.31 20.37 5.11
CA ARG A 233 2.05 20.26 4.38
C ARG A 233 1.11 19.23 5.00
N LEU A 234 0.09 19.70 5.70
CA LEU A 234 -0.91 18.86 6.36
C LEU A 234 -2.09 18.49 5.45
N GLY A 235 -2.33 19.26 4.38
CA GLY A 235 -3.42 18.98 3.44
C GLY A 235 -3.30 19.72 2.11
N ALA A 236 -4.40 19.77 1.35
CA ALA A 236 -4.46 20.57 0.13
C ALA A 236 -4.37 22.08 0.42
N ARG A 237 -5.03 22.52 1.51
CA ARG A 237 -5.14 23.93 1.92
C ARG A 237 -4.41 24.28 3.22
N HIS A 238 -3.83 23.28 3.90
CA HIS A 238 -3.20 23.46 5.20
C HIS A 238 -1.69 23.32 5.09
N ARG A 239 -0.97 24.42 5.30
CA ARG A 239 0.49 24.52 5.31
C ARG A 239 0.95 25.33 6.52
N LEU A 240 2.02 24.87 7.15
CA LEU A 240 2.69 25.56 8.24
C LEU A 240 4.11 25.91 7.81
N LEU A 241 4.63 27.00 8.35
CA LEU A 241 6.04 27.36 8.27
C LEU A 241 6.72 26.91 9.55
N LEU A 242 7.83 26.18 9.41
CA LEU A 242 8.68 25.77 10.51
C LEU A 242 10.02 26.47 10.36
N GLU A 243 10.32 27.37 11.30
CA GLU A 243 11.60 28.06 11.39
C GLU A 243 12.45 27.43 12.49
N LEU A 244 13.67 27.01 12.12
CA LEU A 244 14.68 26.56 13.06
C LEU A 244 15.40 27.81 13.59
N ALA A 245 15.09 28.22 14.82
CA ALA A 245 15.76 29.34 15.45
C ALA A 245 17.24 28.99 15.72
N ALA A 246 18.14 29.94 15.42
CA ALA A 246 19.54 29.83 15.81
C ALA A 246 19.69 29.98 17.34
N ARG A 247 20.68 29.29 17.91
CA ARG A 247 21.04 29.33 19.35
C ARG A 247 21.30 30.78 19.80
N ASN A 248 20.38 31.36 20.57
CA ASN A 248 20.67 32.51 21.40
C ASN A 248 20.45 32.10 22.88
N GLY A 249 21.37 31.32 23.45
CA GLY A 249 21.33 30.86 24.85
C GLY A 249 21.84 29.43 25.12
N THR A 250 21.79 29.00 26.38
CA THR A 250 22.23 27.68 26.90
C THR A 250 21.15 26.58 26.88
N GLY A 251 19.94 26.87 26.40
CA GLY A 251 18.84 25.89 26.25
C GLY A 251 18.79 25.23 24.87
N PRO A 252 18.04 24.11 24.72
CA PRO A 252 17.81 23.50 23.40
C PRO A 252 17.03 24.47 22.49
N PRO A 253 17.36 24.57 21.19
CA PRO A 253 16.68 25.48 20.27
C PRO A 253 15.20 25.11 20.17
N ALA A 254 14.31 26.04 20.51
CA ALA A 254 12.88 25.86 20.35
C ALA A 254 12.48 26.21 18.90
N PRO A 255 11.85 25.29 18.16
CA PRO A 255 11.34 25.59 16.82
C PRO A 255 10.22 26.63 16.91
N ARG A 256 10.19 27.59 15.98
CA ARG A 256 9.03 28.48 15.82
C ARG A 256 8.13 27.92 14.73
N ILE A 257 6.89 27.63 15.08
CA ILE A 257 5.86 27.13 14.16
C ILE A 257 4.85 28.24 13.95
N THR A 258 4.63 28.64 12.71
CA THR A 258 3.62 29.64 12.34
C THR A 258 2.74 29.13 11.21
N ALA A 259 1.50 29.61 11.15
CA ALA A 259 0.66 29.36 9.99
C ALA A 259 1.31 30.04 8.76
N ALA A 260 1.52 29.28 7.69
CA ALA A 260 1.99 29.88 6.46
C ALA A 260 0.81 30.60 5.80
N ALA A 261 0.76 31.94 5.90
CA ALA A 261 -0.04 32.72 4.96
C ALA A 261 0.39 32.30 3.54
N LEU A 262 -0.56 32.17 2.62
CA LEU A 262 -0.34 31.71 1.24
C LEU A 262 0.46 32.74 0.42
N GLU A 263 1.59 33.21 0.94
CA GLU A 263 2.48 34.14 0.28
C GLU A 263 3.48 33.39 -0.61
N ARG A 264 3.88 34.08 -1.68
CA ARG A 264 4.81 33.61 -2.72
C ARG A 264 6.16 33.08 -2.17
N ARG A 265 6.52 33.39 -0.92
CA ARG A 265 7.72 32.90 -0.21
C ARG A 265 7.63 31.42 0.20
N ALA A 266 6.44 30.91 0.54
CA ALA A 266 6.28 29.52 1.01
C ALA A 266 6.43 28.47 -0.11
N SER A 267 6.33 28.85 -1.40
CA SER A 267 6.54 27.93 -2.52
C SER A 267 8.02 27.71 -2.85
N ALA A 268 8.91 28.61 -2.44
CA ALA A 268 10.35 28.53 -2.70
C ALA A 268 11.10 27.71 -1.63
N LEU A 269 10.49 27.45 -0.47
CA LEU A 269 11.09 26.70 0.62
C LEU A 269 11.01 25.18 0.39
N PRO A 270 11.99 24.41 0.88
CA PRO A 270 11.88 22.96 0.95
C PRO A 270 10.62 22.52 1.71
N VAL A 271 9.97 21.48 1.22
CA VAL A 271 8.77 20.90 1.86
C VAL A 271 9.21 19.73 2.73
N LEU A 272 8.81 19.74 4.01
CA LEU A 272 9.07 18.62 4.93
C LEU A 272 8.53 17.31 4.31
N PRO A 273 9.32 16.22 4.29
CA PRO A 273 8.88 14.98 3.68
C PRO A 273 7.64 14.40 4.35
N ASP A 274 6.81 13.70 3.58
CA ASP A 274 5.56 13.12 4.08
C ASP A 274 5.79 12.14 5.24
N ALA A 275 6.84 11.32 5.13
CA ALA A 275 7.26 10.35 6.14
C ALA A 275 7.68 10.99 7.47
N ALA A 276 8.13 12.26 7.45
CA ALA A 276 8.49 13.03 8.64
C ALA A 276 7.31 13.85 9.20
N THR A 277 6.27 14.07 8.39
CA THR A 277 5.14 14.93 8.75
C THR A 277 4.22 14.22 9.74
N TRP A 278 3.96 12.93 9.49
CA TRP A 278 2.97 12.13 10.23
C TRP A 278 3.64 11.14 11.17
N ALA A 279 2.94 10.78 12.25
CA ALA A 279 3.34 9.65 13.07
C ALA A 279 3.41 8.36 12.24
N LEU A 280 4.35 7.48 12.61
CA LEU A 280 4.52 6.19 11.94
C LEU A 280 3.26 5.34 12.16
N PRO A 281 2.65 4.78 11.09
CA PRO A 281 1.42 3.98 11.21
C PRO A 281 1.53 2.83 12.22
N ASP A 282 2.68 2.14 12.27
CA ASP A 282 2.93 1.04 13.20
C ASP A 282 2.85 1.49 14.67
N LEU A 283 3.38 2.68 14.99
CA LEU A 283 3.29 3.24 16.35
C LEU A 283 1.88 3.73 16.68
N GLU A 284 1.16 4.29 15.70
CA GLU A 284 -0.24 4.69 15.91
C GLU A 284 -1.11 3.46 16.26
N LEU A 285 -0.96 2.35 15.52
CA LEU A 285 -1.71 1.11 15.77
C LEU A 285 -1.35 0.46 17.12
N ILE A 286 -0.07 0.42 17.49
CA ILE A 286 0.36 -0.11 18.79
C ILE A 286 -0.15 0.75 19.94
N ARG A 287 -0.03 2.08 19.85
CA ARG A 287 -0.49 3.00 20.90
C ARG A 287 -2.01 2.96 21.07
N ALA A 288 -2.74 2.64 19.99
CA ALA A 288 -4.18 2.41 20.03
C ALA A 288 -4.57 1.00 20.53
N GLY A 289 -3.61 0.12 20.81
CA GLY A 289 -3.87 -1.26 21.25
C GLY A 289 -4.50 -2.15 20.19
N LEU A 290 -4.49 -1.74 18.92
CA LEU A 290 -5.15 -2.46 17.82
C LEU A 290 -4.30 -3.60 17.27
N ILE A 291 -2.98 -3.52 17.48
CA ILE A 291 -2.03 -4.59 17.13
C ILE A 291 -0.99 -4.76 18.22
N ARG A 292 -0.43 -5.95 18.29
CA ARG A 292 0.73 -6.27 19.12
C ARG A 292 2.04 -6.19 18.32
N PRO A 293 3.20 -6.02 18.97
CA PRO A 293 4.50 -5.98 18.30
C PRO A 293 4.81 -7.20 17.43
N ASP A 294 4.32 -8.39 17.79
CA ASP A 294 4.50 -9.63 17.02
C ASP A 294 3.71 -9.67 15.70
N GLN A 295 2.73 -8.78 15.54
CA GLN A 295 1.99 -8.58 14.30
C GLN A 295 2.67 -7.54 13.38
N LEU A 296 3.79 -6.93 13.81
CA LEU A 296 4.56 -5.98 13.02
C LEU A 296 5.32 -6.66 11.87
N HIS A 297 5.71 -5.87 10.87
CA HIS A 297 6.69 -6.33 9.88
C HIS A 297 7.99 -6.69 10.64
N PRO A 298 8.65 -7.83 10.40
CA PRO A 298 9.77 -8.29 11.23
C PRO A 298 10.89 -7.26 11.43
N LEU A 299 11.26 -6.53 10.37
CA LEU A 299 12.25 -5.44 10.45
C LEU A 299 11.79 -4.23 11.31
N VAL A 300 10.48 -3.95 11.34
CA VAL A 300 9.88 -2.88 12.15
C VAL A 300 9.73 -3.36 13.59
N ALA A 301 9.27 -4.60 13.80
CA ALA A 301 9.18 -5.24 15.11
C ALA A 301 10.53 -5.16 15.84
N ARG A 302 11.62 -5.59 15.18
CA ARG A 302 12.98 -5.56 15.72
C ARG A 302 13.45 -4.15 16.09
N ALA A 303 12.99 -3.12 15.37
CA ALA A 303 13.39 -1.74 15.64
C ALA A 303 12.58 -1.12 16.79
N LEU A 304 11.26 -1.35 16.82
CA LEU A 304 10.36 -0.70 17.78
C LEU A 304 10.22 -1.47 19.10
N ALA A 305 10.38 -2.80 19.08
CA ALA A 305 10.24 -3.69 20.22
C ALA A 305 11.35 -4.76 20.21
N PRO A 306 12.63 -4.39 20.43
CA PRO A 306 13.76 -5.31 20.35
C PRO A 306 13.72 -6.42 21.41
N ASP A 307 13.06 -6.16 22.54
CA ASP A 307 12.93 -7.11 23.66
C ASP A 307 11.68 -8.02 23.53
N ALA A 308 10.89 -7.84 22.48
CA ALA A 308 9.73 -8.70 22.25
C ALA A 308 10.19 -10.09 21.78
N PRO A 309 9.62 -11.19 22.32
CA PRO A 309 9.91 -12.52 21.83
C PRO A 309 9.54 -12.64 20.35
N PRO A 310 10.26 -13.45 19.56
CA PRO A 310 9.93 -13.67 18.16
C PRO A 310 8.49 -14.18 18.03
N PRO A 311 7.74 -13.73 17.01
CA PRO A 311 6.38 -14.23 16.80
C PRO A 311 6.41 -15.75 16.63
N PRO A 312 5.47 -16.50 17.24
CA PRO A 312 5.21 -17.87 16.79
C PRO A 312 4.83 -17.80 15.30
N GLY A 313 5.35 -18.72 14.49
CA GLY A 313 5.03 -18.77 13.07
C GLY A 313 3.51 -18.84 12.88
N SER A 314 2.94 -17.84 12.20
CA SER A 314 1.54 -17.84 11.82
C SER A 314 1.32 -18.92 10.76
N GLY A 315 1.03 -20.14 11.22
CA GLY A 315 0.52 -21.19 10.35
C GLY A 315 -0.80 -20.74 9.72
N PRO A 316 -1.12 -21.21 8.50
CA PRO A 316 -2.42 -20.94 7.89
C PRO A 316 -3.52 -21.42 8.85
N ARG A 317 -4.46 -20.54 9.21
CA ARG A 317 -5.71 -20.95 9.86
C ARG A 317 -6.38 -21.93 8.89
N GLY A 318 -6.48 -23.19 9.32
CA GLY A 318 -7.05 -24.26 8.52
C GLY A 318 -8.44 -23.92 8.03
N ALA A 319 -8.75 -24.41 6.82
CA ALA A 319 -10.08 -24.37 6.22
C ALA A 319 -11.13 -24.82 7.24
N GLY A 320 -12.22 -24.05 7.34
CA GLY A 320 -13.31 -24.31 8.26
C GLY A 320 -13.90 -25.71 8.07
N GLY A 321 -14.44 -26.27 9.17
CA GLY A 321 -15.16 -27.53 9.13
C GLY A 321 -16.37 -27.49 8.17
N PRO A 322 -16.99 -28.65 7.90
CA PRO A 322 -18.09 -28.76 6.95
C PRO A 322 -19.23 -27.79 7.30
N HIS A 323 -19.76 -27.10 6.28
CA HIS A 323 -20.88 -26.19 6.42
C HIS A 323 -22.18 -27.00 6.56
N LEU A 324 -23.07 -26.59 7.47
CA LEU A 324 -24.29 -27.32 7.78
C LEU A 324 -25.52 -26.63 7.19
N VAL A 325 -26.37 -27.38 6.48
CA VAL A 325 -27.58 -26.90 5.81
C VAL A 325 -28.77 -27.78 6.18
N GLU A 326 -29.91 -27.16 6.46
CA GLU A 326 -31.18 -27.90 6.60
C GLU A 326 -31.72 -28.30 5.21
N CYS A 327 -31.74 -29.59 4.94
CA CYS A 327 -32.18 -30.18 3.68
C CYS A 327 -33.25 -31.24 3.95
N ARG A 328 -34.46 -31.06 3.42
CA ARG A 328 -35.58 -32.01 3.59
C ARG A 328 -35.87 -32.40 5.06
N GLY A 329 -35.67 -31.47 6.00
CA GLY A 329 -35.93 -31.70 7.43
C GLY A 329 -34.79 -32.37 8.21
N ALA A 330 -33.60 -32.54 7.59
CA ALA A 330 -32.40 -33.03 8.24
C ALA A 330 -31.20 -32.10 8.02
N ARG A 331 -30.24 -32.11 8.95
CA ARG A 331 -28.99 -31.36 8.85
C ARG A 331 -27.99 -32.10 7.97
N HIS A 332 -27.70 -31.54 6.80
CA HIS A 332 -26.73 -32.05 5.84
C HIS A 332 -25.42 -31.23 5.90
N ARG A 333 -24.31 -31.86 5.52
CA ARG A 333 -22.95 -31.34 5.48
C ARG A 333 -22.55 -31.04 4.05
N ILE A 334 -21.93 -29.88 3.86
CA ILE A 334 -21.28 -29.48 2.62
C ILE A 334 -19.79 -29.34 2.90
N GLY A 335 -18.97 -29.94 2.06
CA GLY A 335 -17.52 -29.93 2.22
C GLY A 335 -16.81 -30.23 0.90
N LEU A 336 -15.48 -30.08 0.91
CA LEU A 336 -14.65 -30.37 -0.25
C LEU A 336 -14.41 -31.87 -0.37
N VAL A 337 -14.69 -32.43 -1.54
CA VAL A 337 -14.31 -33.79 -1.96
C VAL A 337 -13.53 -33.64 -3.27
N ASP A 338 -12.30 -34.17 -3.31
CA ASP A 338 -11.41 -34.09 -4.49
C ASP A 338 -11.24 -32.67 -5.08
N GLY A 339 -11.29 -31.65 -4.20
CA GLY A 339 -11.15 -30.25 -4.59
C GLY A 339 -12.38 -29.66 -5.27
N VAL A 340 -13.57 -30.21 -5.04
CA VAL A 340 -14.87 -29.69 -5.46
C VAL A 340 -15.79 -29.59 -4.24
N LEU A 341 -16.53 -28.47 -4.11
CA LEU A 341 -17.52 -28.31 -3.05
C LEU A 341 -18.74 -29.20 -3.33
N SER A 342 -19.03 -30.14 -2.42
CA SER A 342 -20.05 -31.17 -2.61
C SER A 342 -20.92 -31.35 -1.36
N ALA A 343 -22.16 -31.79 -1.57
CA ALA A 343 -23.06 -32.16 -0.47
C ALA A 343 -22.74 -33.60 -0.03
N LEU A 344 -22.13 -33.75 1.15
CA LEU A 344 -21.54 -35.01 1.63
C LEU A 344 -22.57 -36.06 2.03
N ASP A 345 -23.80 -35.64 2.30
CA ASP A 345 -24.89 -36.50 2.74
C ASP A 345 -25.87 -36.86 1.59
N HIS A 346 -25.44 -36.69 0.33
CA HIS A 346 -26.16 -37.11 -0.86
C HIS A 346 -25.29 -38.02 -1.73
N ASP A 347 -25.92 -39.03 -2.34
CA ASP A 347 -25.26 -39.88 -3.33
C ASP A 347 -25.05 -39.11 -4.65
N PRO A 348 -23.94 -39.33 -5.39
CA PRO A 348 -23.71 -38.66 -6.67
C PRO A 348 -24.82 -38.83 -7.71
N ASP A 349 -25.52 -39.98 -7.77
CA ASP A 349 -26.67 -40.16 -8.65
C ASP A 349 -27.88 -39.34 -8.19
N GLU A 350 -28.06 -39.20 -6.89
CA GLU A 350 -29.07 -38.32 -6.32
C GLU A 350 -28.79 -36.87 -6.70
N ILE A 351 -27.54 -36.41 -6.52
CA ILE A 351 -27.11 -35.06 -6.89
C ILE A 351 -27.40 -34.79 -8.36
N ARG A 352 -26.97 -35.67 -9.28
CA ARG A 352 -27.21 -35.50 -10.73
C ARG A 352 -28.69 -35.38 -11.08
N ARG A 353 -29.53 -36.23 -10.48
CA ARG A 353 -30.98 -36.18 -10.70
C ARG A 353 -31.58 -34.86 -10.22
N GLU A 354 -31.16 -34.38 -9.05
CA GLU A 354 -31.65 -33.15 -8.45
C GLU A 354 -31.16 -31.90 -9.21
N GLU A 355 -29.95 -31.92 -9.76
CA GLU A 355 -29.45 -30.88 -10.67
C GLU A 355 -30.28 -30.80 -11.95
N LEU A 356 -30.63 -31.94 -12.56
CA LEU A 356 -31.51 -31.98 -13.73
C LEU A 356 -32.91 -31.45 -13.43
N LEU A 357 -33.48 -31.86 -12.29
CA LEU A 357 -34.77 -31.34 -11.85
C LEU A 357 -34.70 -29.82 -11.65
N ALA A 358 -33.67 -29.34 -10.95
CA ALA A 358 -33.46 -27.91 -10.75
C ALA A 358 -33.35 -27.13 -12.06
N ALA A 359 -32.69 -27.68 -13.08
CA ALA A 359 -32.58 -27.05 -14.40
C ALA A 359 -33.94 -26.95 -15.13
N LEU A 360 -34.83 -27.93 -14.93
CA LEU A 360 -36.16 -27.96 -15.56
C LEU A 360 -37.21 -27.16 -14.79
N THR A 361 -37.16 -27.18 -13.46
CA THR A 361 -38.19 -26.60 -12.59
C THR A 361 -37.78 -25.25 -11.98
N GLY A 362 -36.49 -24.90 -12.04
CA GLY A 362 -35.91 -23.75 -11.36
C GLY A 362 -35.77 -23.91 -9.84
N THR A 363 -36.13 -25.06 -9.28
CA THR A 363 -36.17 -25.31 -7.82
C THR A 363 -35.14 -26.34 -7.39
N ALA A 364 -33.94 -25.88 -7.03
CA ALA A 364 -32.90 -26.75 -6.49
C ALA A 364 -33.11 -27.07 -5.00
N LEU A 365 -32.60 -28.23 -4.57
CA LEU A 365 -32.53 -28.60 -3.15
C LEU A 365 -31.72 -27.58 -2.33
N PRO A 366 -32.00 -27.40 -1.02
CA PRO A 366 -31.26 -26.50 -0.15
C PRO A 366 -29.73 -26.68 -0.24
N CYS A 367 -29.23 -27.93 -0.25
CA CYS A 367 -27.79 -28.19 -0.38
C CYS A 367 -27.22 -27.65 -1.71
N LEU A 368 -27.89 -27.91 -2.84
CA LEU A 368 -27.47 -27.44 -4.16
C LEU A 368 -27.60 -25.92 -4.30
N ARG A 369 -28.61 -25.32 -3.65
CA ARG A 369 -28.77 -23.86 -3.58
C ARG A 369 -27.62 -23.20 -2.83
N GLU A 370 -27.22 -23.76 -1.69
CA GLU A 370 -26.11 -23.22 -0.91
C GLU A 370 -24.77 -23.38 -1.62
N ILE A 371 -24.52 -24.53 -2.27
CA ILE A 371 -23.36 -24.70 -3.16
C ILE A 371 -23.39 -23.65 -4.28
N GLY A 372 -24.52 -23.47 -4.95
CA GLY A 372 -24.70 -22.49 -6.01
C GLY A 372 -24.59 -21.03 -5.54
N ARG A 373 -24.90 -20.74 -4.28
CA ARG A 373 -24.69 -19.43 -3.64
C ARG A 373 -23.21 -19.22 -3.36
N ALA A 374 -22.53 -20.19 -2.74
CA ALA A 374 -21.10 -20.12 -2.43
C ALA A 374 -20.25 -19.83 -3.68
N HIS A 375 -20.59 -20.45 -4.82
CA HIS A 375 -19.90 -20.20 -6.09
C HIS A 375 -20.12 -18.79 -6.67
N ARG A 376 -21.29 -18.16 -6.43
CA ARG A 376 -21.65 -16.87 -7.04
C ARG A 376 -21.33 -15.67 -6.16
N GLU A 377 -21.60 -15.80 -4.87
CA GLU A 377 -21.45 -14.77 -3.85
C GLU A 377 -21.05 -15.43 -2.54
N PRO A 378 -19.78 -15.86 -2.39
CA PRO A 378 -19.32 -16.45 -1.14
C PRO A 378 -19.36 -15.39 -0.04
N ASP A 379 -19.63 -15.79 1.20
CA ASP A 379 -19.61 -14.85 2.34
C ASP A 379 -18.24 -14.18 2.51
N ALA A 380 -17.17 -14.84 2.04
CA ALA A 380 -15.81 -14.29 2.01
C ALA A 380 -15.53 -13.32 0.84
N LEU A 381 -16.51 -13.03 -0.03
CA LEU A 381 -16.32 -12.21 -1.24
C LEU A 381 -15.72 -10.84 -0.94
N THR A 382 -16.12 -10.21 0.18
CA THR A 382 -15.52 -8.95 0.63
C THR A 382 -14.02 -9.11 0.87
N GLY A 383 -13.59 -10.17 1.54
CA GLY A 383 -12.16 -10.44 1.77
C GLY A 383 -11.38 -10.81 0.50
N VAL A 384 -12.04 -11.40 -0.50
CA VAL A 384 -11.46 -11.65 -1.83
C VAL A 384 -11.27 -10.34 -2.59
N ARG A 385 -12.30 -9.47 -2.60
CA ARG A 385 -12.26 -8.13 -3.22
C ARG A 385 -11.12 -7.29 -2.66
N GLU A 386 -11.03 -7.19 -1.33
CA GLU A 386 -9.98 -6.41 -0.67
C GLU A 386 -8.58 -6.91 -1.07
N ARG A 387 -8.35 -8.23 -1.07
CA ARG A 387 -7.07 -8.81 -1.51
C ARG A 387 -6.75 -8.47 -2.97
N LEU A 388 -7.72 -8.64 -3.88
CA LEU A 388 -7.53 -8.30 -5.30
C LEU A 388 -7.23 -6.80 -5.49
N ASP A 389 -7.95 -5.93 -4.80
CA ASP A 389 -7.75 -4.47 -4.86
C ASP A 389 -6.37 -4.06 -4.32
N HIS A 390 -5.88 -4.76 -3.30
CA HIS A 390 -4.55 -4.56 -2.73
C HIS A 390 -3.41 -5.29 -3.49
N GLY A 391 -3.75 -6.07 -4.51
CA GLY A 391 -2.80 -6.81 -5.36
C GLY A 391 -2.33 -8.15 -4.80
N ASP A 392 -2.96 -8.64 -3.73
CA ASP A 392 -2.75 -9.98 -3.16
C ASP A 392 -3.57 -11.03 -3.93
N ILE A 393 -3.16 -11.31 -5.16
CA ILE A 393 -3.87 -12.26 -6.04
C ILE A 393 -3.76 -13.68 -5.49
N ASP A 394 -2.58 -14.06 -5.01
CA ASP A 394 -2.34 -15.41 -4.50
C ASP A 394 -3.16 -15.67 -3.24
N GLY A 395 -3.25 -14.70 -2.32
CA GLY A 395 -4.12 -14.80 -1.16
C GLY A 395 -5.61 -14.81 -1.53
N ALA A 396 -6.02 -14.02 -2.53
CA ALA A 396 -7.40 -14.03 -3.02
C ALA A 396 -7.77 -15.40 -3.59
N LEU A 397 -6.90 -15.97 -4.43
CA LEU A 397 -7.10 -17.30 -5.02
C LEU A 397 -7.06 -18.39 -3.96
N ALA A 398 -6.14 -18.32 -2.97
CA ALA A 398 -6.10 -19.29 -1.88
C ALA A 398 -7.41 -19.31 -1.06
N VAL A 399 -8.04 -18.15 -0.82
CA VAL A 399 -9.36 -18.07 -0.17
C VAL A 399 -10.44 -18.72 -1.04
N VAL A 400 -10.46 -18.42 -2.35
CA VAL A 400 -11.44 -19.00 -3.28
C VAL A 400 -11.25 -20.52 -3.39
N GLU A 401 -10.02 -21.00 -3.58
CA GLU A 401 -9.68 -22.42 -3.64
C GLU A 401 -10.00 -23.15 -2.34
N GLY A 402 -9.81 -22.50 -1.18
CA GLY A 402 -10.15 -23.08 0.12
C GLY A 402 -11.66 -23.18 0.36
N LEU A 403 -12.47 -22.35 -0.29
CA LEU A 403 -13.93 -22.33 -0.15
C LEU A 403 -14.65 -23.20 -1.18
N LEU A 404 -14.24 -23.12 -2.45
CA LEU A 404 -14.91 -23.77 -3.57
C LEU A 404 -14.18 -25.02 -4.05
N GLY A 405 -12.90 -25.14 -3.69
CA GLY A 405 -12.01 -26.17 -4.17
C GLY A 405 -11.25 -25.74 -5.43
N ARG A 406 -10.03 -26.28 -5.61
CA ARG A 406 -9.15 -25.92 -6.74
C ARG A 406 -9.74 -26.26 -8.11
N ASN A 407 -10.61 -27.25 -8.17
CA ASN A 407 -11.18 -27.78 -9.42
C ASN A 407 -12.59 -27.24 -9.70
N SER A 408 -13.08 -26.27 -8.92
CA SER A 408 -14.42 -25.70 -9.11
C SER A 408 -14.50 -24.93 -10.43
N THR A 409 -15.57 -25.17 -11.20
CA THR A 409 -15.94 -24.27 -12.29
C THR A 409 -16.67 -23.06 -11.70
N LEU A 410 -16.30 -21.85 -12.13
CA LEU A 410 -16.92 -20.62 -11.64
C LEU A 410 -18.12 -20.21 -12.50
N PRO A 411 -19.37 -20.42 -12.05
CA PRO A 411 -20.55 -19.92 -12.73
C PRO A 411 -20.56 -18.37 -12.75
N GLY A 412 -21.47 -17.80 -13.56
CA GLY A 412 -21.70 -16.35 -13.56
C GLY A 412 -22.15 -15.84 -12.19
N GLY A 413 -21.62 -14.69 -11.76
CA GLY A 413 -21.93 -14.09 -10.46
C GLY A 413 -20.87 -13.11 -9.99
N ALA A 414 -21.11 -12.49 -8.84
CA ALA A 414 -20.29 -11.41 -8.30
C ALA A 414 -18.81 -11.81 -8.10
N LEU A 415 -18.53 -13.06 -7.70
CA LEU A 415 -17.16 -13.56 -7.58
C LEU A 415 -16.43 -13.56 -8.94
N ARG A 416 -17.08 -14.11 -9.97
CA ARG A 416 -16.52 -14.15 -11.33
C ARG A 416 -16.30 -12.75 -11.88
N ASP A 417 -17.25 -11.85 -11.68
CA ASP A 417 -17.14 -10.46 -12.13
C ASP A 417 -15.93 -9.74 -11.51
N GLU A 418 -15.64 -9.98 -10.23
CA GLU A 418 -14.47 -9.39 -9.56
C GLU A 418 -13.14 -9.97 -10.08
N LEU A 419 -13.08 -11.29 -10.31
CA LEU A 419 -11.91 -11.93 -10.89
C LEU A 419 -11.65 -11.46 -12.33
N GLU A 420 -12.70 -11.35 -13.14
CA GLU A 420 -12.62 -10.80 -14.51
C GLU A 420 -12.23 -9.32 -14.50
N ALA A 421 -12.73 -8.53 -13.54
CA ALA A 421 -12.32 -7.13 -13.39
C ALA A 421 -10.85 -6.99 -12.97
N ALA A 422 -10.36 -7.84 -12.06
CA ALA A 422 -8.95 -7.89 -11.68
C ALA A 422 -8.07 -8.32 -12.87
N ALA A 423 -8.51 -9.30 -13.67
CA ALA A 423 -7.82 -9.72 -14.88
C ALA A 423 -7.74 -8.59 -15.93
N ARG A 424 -8.85 -7.90 -16.20
CA ARG A 424 -8.87 -6.71 -17.07
C ARG A 424 -7.93 -5.60 -16.57
N GLY A 425 -7.88 -5.39 -15.26
CA GLY A 425 -6.95 -4.45 -14.64
C GLY A 425 -5.47 -4.79 -14.89
N ARG A 426 -5.10 -6.08 -14.79
CA ARG A 426 -3.74 -6.53 -15.13
C ARG A 426 -3.40 -6.31 -16.60
N VAL A 427 -4.36 -6.55 -17.50
CA VAL A 427 -4.17 -6.26 -18.94
C VAL A 427 -3.95 -4.76 -19.16
N ALA A 428 -4.75 -3.89 -18.54
CA ALA A 428 -4.58 -2.44 -18.63
C ALA A 428 -3.21 -1.99 -18.10
N HIS A 429 -2.75 -2.58 -16.98
CA HIS A 429 -1.41 -2.36 -16.47
C HIS A 429 -0.33 -2.83 -17.47
N GLY A 430 -0.47 -4.02 -18.05
CA GLY A 430 0.44 -4.52 -19.09
C GLY A 430 0.51 -3.61 -20.31
N LEU A 431 -0.63 -3.09 -20.79
CA LEU A 431 -0.68 -2.13 -21.90
C LEU A 431 0.00 -0.81 -21.57
N PHE A 432 -0.20 -0.28 -20.35
CA PHE A 432 0.53 0.88 -19.85
C PHE A 432 2.05 0.64 -19.87
N ARG A 433 2.45 -0.51 -19.32
CA ARG A 433 3.84 -0.97 -19.25
C ARG A 433 4.46 -1.21 -20.61
N ALA A 434 3.68 -1.54 -21.63
CA ALA A 434 4.16 -1.70 -23.00
C ALA A 434 4.18 -0.37 -23.78
N GLY A 435 3.59 0.70 -23.24
CA GLY A 435 3.38 1.96 -23.98
C GLY A 435 2.32 1.83 -25.09
N LEU A 436 1.47 0.80 -25.02
CA LEU A 436 0.43 0.48 -26.00
C LEU A 436 -0.95 1.01 -25.60
N ALA A 437 -1.02 1.79 -24.52
CA ALA A 437 -2.26 2.44 -24.12
C ALA A 437 -2.63 3.55 -25.10
N GLY A 438 -3.91 3.59 -25.49
CA GLY A 438 -4.48 4.71 -26.26
C GLY A 438 -4.39 6.06 -25.52
N PRO A 439 -4.90 7.15 -26.11
CA PRO A 439 -4.89 8.46 -25.48
C PRO A 439 -5.44 8.40 -24.04
N ASP A 440 -4.71 9.00 -23.09
CA ASP A 440 -5.04 8.98 -21.67
C ASP A 440 -6.53 9.33 -21.46
N PRO A 441 -7.34 8.47 -20.81
CA PRO A 441 -8.67 8.88 -20.38
C PRO A 441 -8.54 10.06 -19.40
N ALA A 442 -9.50 10.97 -19.42
CA ALA A 442 -9.46 12.24 -18.69
C ALA A 442 -9.01 12.08 -17.21
N PRO A 443 -8.23 13.03 -16.66
CA PRO A 443 -7.67 12.93 -15.32
C PRO A 443 -8.75 12.66 -14.27
N GLY A 444 -8.60 11.56 -13.51
CA GLY A 444 -9.43 11.27 -12.34
C GLY A 444 -10.43 10.13 -12.47
N THR A 445 -10.44 9.35 -13.56
CA THR A 445 -11.24 8.12 -13.58
C THR A 445 -10.51 6.99 -12.85
N HIS A 446 -10.87 6.72 -11.59
CA HIS A 446 -10.50 5.46 -10.97
C HIS A 446 -11.28 4.32 -11.65
N PRO A 447 -10.73 3.10 -11.82
CA PRO A 447 -11.50 1.97 -12.35
C PRO A 447 -12.80 1.71 -11.58
N ARG A 448 -12.83 2.04 -10.27
CA ARG A 448 -14.04 1.98 -9.42
C ARG A 448 -15.08 3.06 -9.76
N ASP A 449 -14.70 4.24 -10.23
CA ASP A 449 -15.65 5.30 -10.62
C ASP A 449 -16.43 4.94 -11.88
N ARG A 450 -15.85 4.09 -12.75
CA ARG A 450 -16.58 3.51 -13.89
C ARG A 450 -17.64 2.51 -13.42
N ARG A 451 -17.32 1.66 -12.43
CA ARG A 451 -18.27 0.68 -11.86
C ARG A 451 -19.52 1.34 -11.29
N ALA A 452 -19.39 2.49 -10.62
CA ALA A 452 -20.54 3.21 -10.04
C ALA A 452 -21.50 3.78 -11.10
N ARG A 453 -21.05 4.00 -12.34
CA ARG A 453 -21.89 4.52 -13.44
C ARG A 453 -22.63 3.41 -14.18
N ASP A 454 -22.01 2.26 -14.38
CA ASP A 454 -22.61 1.16 -15.15
C ASP A 454 -23.75 0.44 -14.39
N HIS A 455 -23.80 0.55 -13.05
CA HIS A 455 -24.90 0.01 -12.24
C HIS A 455 -26.10 0.95 -12.07
N ARG A 456 -26.12 2.13 -12.71
CA ARG A 456 -27.32 2.99 -12.77
C ARG A 456 -28.02 2.88 -14.12
N ALA A 457 -28.43 1.68 -14.49
CA ALA A 457 -29.51 1.52 -15.46
C ALA A 457 -30.84 1.87 -14.75
N ARG A 458 -31.23 3.15 -14.77
CA ARG A 458 -32.60 3.54 -14.39
C ARG A 458 -33.57 2.90 -15.40
N PRO A 459 -34.56 2.10 -14.97
CA PRO A 459 -35.66 1.74 -15.86
C PRO A 459 -36.42 3.03 -16.20
N ARG A 460 -36.44 3.40 -17.49
CA ARG A 460 -37.39 4.38 -17.99
C ARG A 460 -38.75 3.71 -17.96
N HIS A 461 -39.57 4.02 -16.95
CA HIS A 461 -41.00 3.73 -17.02
C HIS A 461 -41.58 4.58 -18.15
N ALA A 462 -41.87 3.92 -19.28
CA ALA A 462 -42.82 4.43 -20.25
C ALA A 462 -44.21 4.20 -19.69
N THR A 463 -44.90 5.26 -19.30
CA THR A 463 -46.36 5.24 -19.09
C THR A 463 -47.01 5.89 -20.28
N THR A 464 -47.56 5.06 -21.16
CA THR A 464 -48.64 5.43 -22.07
C THR A 464 -49.95 5.44 -21.29
N ARG A 465 -50.52 6.63 -21.07
CA ARG A 465 -51.91 6.97 -21.39
C ARG A 465 -52.15 8.44 -21.11
#